data_AF-A0A075GHR2-F1
#
_entry.id   AF-A0A075GHR2-F1
#
_cell.length_a   1.000
_cell.length_b   1.000
_cell.length_c   1.000
_cell.angle_alpha   90.00
_cell.angle_beta   90.00
_cell.angle_gamma   90.00
#
_symmetry.space_group_name_H-M   'P 1'
#
loop_
_entity.id
_entity.type
_entity.pdbx_description
1 polymer ?
#
loop_
_entity_poly.entity_id
_entity_poly.type
_entity_poly.pdbx_seq_one_letter_code
_entity_poly.pdbx_strand_id
1 'polypeptide(L)'
;MGYLYNHLATLVCGVFASILTLLWPMFVNYAEVLDVVFILAVPIMWFLTAVCFVAQKSADYMHGHEPSSKSAKKPVYTADGKTSG
;
A
#
# COMPACT_ATOMS: atom_id res chain seq x y z
N MET A 1 8.35 -2.89 -10.94
CA MET A 1 7.49 -3.43 -9.86
C MET A 1 6.06 -3.38 -10.34
N GLY A 2 5.19 -4.33 -9.96
CA GLY A 2 3.85 -4.53 -10.54
C GLY A 2 2.98 -3.27 -10.54
N TYR A 3 1.93 -3.24 -11.38
CA TYR A 3 1.12 -2.07 -11.77
C TYR A 3 0.57 -1.20 -10.61
N LEU A 4 0.59 -1.70 -9.36
CA LEU A 4 0.08 -1.04 -8.16
C LEU A 4 1.16 -0.78 -7.08
N TYR A 5 2.44 -0.69 -7.46
CA TYR A 5 3.56 -0.13 -6.66
C TYR A 5 3.35 -0.11 -5.14
N ASN A 6 3.47 -1.27 -4.50
CA ASN A 6 3.42 -1.45 -3.04
C ASN A 6 2.15 -0.93 -2.31
N HIS A 7 1.17 -0.39 -3.04
CA HIS A 7 -0.02 0.25 -2.49
C HIS A 7 -1.20 -0.73 -2.26
N LEU A 8 -0.94 -2.03 -2.44
CA LEU A 8 -1.95 -3.09 -2.45
C LEU A 8 -2.75 -3.13 -1.14
N ALA A 9 -2.10 -2.94 0.01
CA ALA A 9 -2.80 -2.96 1.30
C ALA A 9 -3.72 -1.75 1.50
N THR A 10 -3.37 -0.57 0.97
CA THR A 10 -4.26 0.60 1.02
C THR A 10 -5.45 0.40 0.08
N LEU A 11 -5.21 -0.19 -1.09
CA LEU A 11 -6.27 -0.49 -2.05
C LEU A 11 -7.28 -1.47 -1.43
N VAL A 12 -6.80 -2.59 -0.86
CA VAL A 12 -7.66 -3.59 -0.22
C VAL A 12 -8.43 -2.99 0.95
N CYS A 13 -7.77 -2.23 1.84
CA CYS A 13 -8.48 -1.56 2.95
C CYS A 13 -9.52 -0.54 2.47
N GLY A 14 -9.19 0.28 1.46
CA GLY A 14 -10.09 1.28 0.91
C GLY A 14 -11.31 0.67 0.21
N VAL A 15 -11.11 -0.40 -0.57
CA VAL A 15 -12.22 -1.13 -1.19
C VAL A 15 -13.14 -1.73 -0.13
N PHE A 16 -12.56 -2.36 0.90
CA PHE A 16 -13.34 -2.93 1.99
C PHE A 16 -14.12 -1.86 2.77
N ALA A 17 -13.50 -0.72 3.08
CA ALA A 17 -14.15 0.41 3.73
C ALA A 17 -15.31 0.97 2.88
N SER A 18 -15.12 1.03 1.56
CA SER A 18 -16.14 1.47 0.61
C SER A 18 -17.34 0.50 0.58
N ILE A 19 -17.08 -0.81 0.56
CA ILE A 19 -18.13 -1.83 0.62
C ILE A 19 -18.94 -1.69 1.91
N LEU A 20 -18.29 -1.59 3.07
CA LEU A 20 -19.00 -1.40 4.35
C LEU A 20 -19.84 -0.13 4.36
N THR A 21 -19.33 0.96 3.80
CA THR A 21 -20.05 2.24 3.73
C THR A 21 -21.29 2.15 2.83
N LEU A 22 -21.19 1.48 1.68
CA LEU A 22 -22.32 1.27 0.76
C LEU A 22 -23.36 0.28 1.28
N LEU A 23 -22.90 -0.69 2.08
CA LEU A 23 -23.73 -1.77 2.62
C LEU A 23 -24.52 -1.30 3.86
N TRP A 24 -24.03 -0.28 4.56
CA TRP A 24 -24.68 0.32 5.73
C TRP A 24 -26.15 0.73 5.50
N PRO A 25 -26.52 1.56 4.50
CA PRO A 25 -27.92 1.95 4.30
C PRO A 25 -28.87 0.77 4.00
N MET A 26 -28.34 -0.38 3.54
CA MET A 26 -29.14 -1.58 3.32
C MET A 26 -29.44 -2.32 4.63
N PHE A 27 -28.49 -2.34 5.59
CA PHE A 27 -28.65 -3.05 6.86
C PHE A 27 -29.17 -2.20 8.02
N VAL A 28 -29.10 -0.87 7.93
CA VAL A 28 -29.59 0.04 8.99
C VAL A 28 -31.06 -0.19 9.33
N ASN A 29 -31.87 -0.54 8.33
CA ASN A 29 -33.31 -0.80 8.50
C ASN A 29 -33.63 -2.28 8.81
N TYR A 30 -32.64 -3.17 8.78
CA TYR A 30 -32.85 -4.61 9.03
C TYR A 30 -32.76 -4.95 10.51
N ALA A 31 -31.76 -4.41 11.22
CA ALA A 31 -31.59 -4.60 12.64
C ALA A 31 -30.76 -3.46 13.26
N GLU A 32 -31.25 -2.89 14.36
CA GLU A 32 -30.55 -1.81 15.10
C GLU A 32 -29.15 -2.22 15.58
N VAL A 33 -28.95 -3.51 15.90
CA VAL A 33 -27.64 -4.02 16.30
C VAL A 33 -26.59 -3.89 15.18
N LEU A 34 -27.02 -4.01 13.91
CA LEU A 34 -26.12 -3.85 12.77
C LEU A 34 -25.73 -2.39 12.59
N ASP A 35 -26.62 -1.44 12.88
CA ASP A 35 -26.31 -0.01 12.81
C ASP A 35 -25.15 0.38 13.73
N VAL A 36 -25.18 -0.11 14.98
CA VAL A 36 -24.08 0.08 15.94
C VAL A 36 -22.77 -0.52 15.43
N VAL A 37 -22.82 -1.71 14.79
CA VAL A 37 -21.64 -2.34 14.19
C VAL A 37 -21.09 -1.48 13.04
N PHE A 38 -21.94 -0.95 12.16
CA PHE A 38 -21.50 -0.10 11.05
C PHE A 38 -20.94 1.25 11.54
N ILE A 39 -21.56 1.87 12.55
CA ILE A 39 -21.08 3.10 13.20
C ILE A 39 -19.65 2.95 13.71
N LEU A 40 -19.28 1.78 14.22
CA LEU A 40 -17.91 1.52 14.70
C LEU A 40 -16.98 1.04 13.57
N ALA A 41 -17.44 0.12 12.74
CA ALA A 41 -16.60 -0.53 11.72
C ALA A 41 -16.20 0.43 10.59
N VAL A 42 -17.11 1.27 10.11
CA VAL A 42 -16.84 2.21 9.00
C VAL A 42 -15.70 3.18 9.33
N PRO A 43 -15.74 3.97 10.41
CA PRO A 43 -14.65 4.90 10.73
C PRO A 43 -13.33 4.18 11.04
N ILE A 44 -13.35 3.02 11.69
CA ILE A 44 -12.14 2.23 11.97
C ILE A 44 -11.49 1.75 10.66
N MET A 45 -12.27 1.28 9.69
CA MET A 45 -11.72 0.85 8.39
C MET A 45 -11.17 2.02 7.57
N TRP A 46 -11.81 3.19 7.61
CA TRP A 46 -11.26 4.39 7.00
C TRP A 46 -9.97 4.86 7.69
N PHE A 47 -9.90 4.76 9.02
CA PHE A 47 -8.68 5.03 9.77
C PHE A 47 -7.54 4.07 9.38
N LEU A 48 -7.80 2.77 9.34
CA LEU A 48 -6.83 1.77 8.88
C LEU A 48 -6.37 2.02 7.45
N THR A 49 -7.28 2.44 6.56
CA THR A 49 -6.93 2.82 5.19
C THR A 49 -5.94 3.98 5.17
N ALA A 50 -6.16 5.01 5.99
CA ALA A 50 -5.24 6.15 6.12
C ALA A 50 -3.87 5.74 6.68
N VAL A 51 -3.85 4.88 7.71
CA VAL A 51 -2.60 4.36 8.28
C VAL A 51 -1.83 3.52 7.26
N CYS A 52 -2.50 2.62 6.53
CA CYS A 52 -1.88 1.84 5.45
C CYS A 52 -1.31 2.73 4.35
N PHE A 53 -2.00 3.83 4.02
CA PHE A 53 -1.53 4.80 3.03
C PHE A 53 -0.24 5.47 3.49
N VAL A 54 -0.20 5.99 4.72
CA VAL A 54 0.99 6.64 5.29
C VAL A 54 2.15 5.66 5.41
N ALA A 55 1.88 4.42 5.86
CA ALA A 55 2.89 3.38 5.98
C ALA A 55 3.54 3.06 4.63
N GLN A 56 2.75 2.90 3.57
CA GLN A 56 3.27 2.63 2.22
C GLN A 56 4.05 3.81 1.66
N LYS A 57 3.54 5.04 1.84
CA LYS A 57 4.28 6.25 1.48
C LYS A 57 5.61 6.35 2.22
N SER A 58 5.66 6.03 3.52
CA SER A 58 6.90 6.06 4.29
C SER A 58 7.94 5.04 3.79
N ALA A 59 7.49 3.83 3.43
CA ALA A 59 8.36 2.82 2.86
C ALA A 59 8.93 3.26 1.50
N ASP A 60 8.11 3.88 0.65
CA ASP A 60 8.54 4.44 -0.63
C ASP A 60 9.54 5.61 -0.46
N TYR A 61 9.34 6.46 0.55
CA TYR A 61 10.29 7.55 0.87
C TYR A 61 11.64 7.02 1.37
N MET A 62 11.64 5.98 2.21
CA MET A 62 12.88 5.38 2.73
C MET A 62 13.65 4.60 1.65
N HIS A 63 12.96 3.96 0.70
CA HIS A 63 13.61 3.27 -0.43
C HIS A 63 13.97 4.22 -1.59
N GLY A 64 13.41 5.43 -1.64
CA GLY A 64 13.77 6.47 -2.61
C GLY A 64 15.00 7.31 -2.22
N HIS A 65 15.46 7.20 -0.97
CA HIS A 65 16.61 7.92 -0.42
C HIS A 65 17.86 7.04 -0.21
N GLU A 66 17.98 5.93 -0.93
CA GLU A 66 19.32 5.41 -1.21
C GLU A 66 19.94 6.26 -2.32
N PRO A 67 21.18 6.77 -2.16
CA PRO A 67 21.90 7.24 -3.33
C PRO A 67 21.94 6.08 -4.31
N SER A 68 21.46 6.29 -5.53
CA SER A 68 21.83 5.45 -6.67
C SER A 68 23.32 5.69 -6.98
N SER A 69 24.17 5.38 -6.02
CA SER A 69 25.58 5.08 -6.19
C SER A 69 25.74 3.56 -6.12
N LYS A 70 24.95 2.84 -6.91
CA LYS A 70 25.47 1.64 -7.57
C LYS A 70 25.65 1.95 -9.04
N SER A 71 26.58 2.87 -9.29
CA SER A 71 27.53 2.68 -10.38
C SER A 71 28.30 1.40 -10.09
N ALA A 72 27.65 0.26 -10.33
CA ALA A 72 28.36 -0.96 -10.64
C ALA A 72 28.20 -1.12 -12.14
N LYS A 73 28.97 -0.31 -12.90
CA LYS A 73 29.49 -0.79 -14.18
C LYS A 73 29.94 -2.23 -13.90
N LYS A 74 29.22 -3.22 -14.43
CA LYS A 74 29.65 -4.61 -14.33
C LYS A 74 31.04 -4.62 -15.00
N PRO A 75 32.14 -4.94 -14.29
CA PRO A 75 33.39 -5.16 -14.98
C PRO A 75 33.17 -6.37 -15.89
N VAL A 76 33.09 -6.12 -17.20
CA VAL A 76 33.15 -7.18 -18.20
C VAL A 76 34.62 -7.62 -18.19
N TYR A 77 34.87 -8.79 -17.61
CA TYR A 77 36.18 -9.43 -17.70
C TYR A 77 36.26 -10.11 -19.06
N THR A 78 37.06 -9.55 -19.97
CA THR A 78 37.56 -10.28 -21.13
C THR A 78 38.48 -11.40 -20.63
N ALA A 79 38.57 -12.53 -21.35
CA ALA A 79 39.31 -13.74 -20.95
C ALA A 79 40.81 -13.49 -20.59
N ASP A 80 41.33 -12.31 -20.95
CA ASP A 80 42.71 -11.86 -20.72
C ASP A 80 42.91 -11.08 -19.39
N GLY A 81 41.87 -10.91 -18.57
CA GLY A 81 41.99 -10.40 -17.19
C GLY A 81 42.22 -8.89 -17.03
N LYS A 82 42.12 -8.08 -18.09
CA LYS A 82 42.16 -6.60 -17.98
C LYS A 82 40.77 -5.96 -18.01
N THR A 83 40.54 -5.05 -17.06
CA THR A 83 39.33 -4.21 -16.98
C THR A 83 39.41 -3.04 -17.97
N SER A 84 38.53 -2.99 -18.97
CA SER A 84 38.36 -1.81 -19.83
C SER A 84 37.35 -0.84 -19.20
N GLY A 85 37.71 0.44 -19.13
CA GLY A 85 36.88 1.52 -18.58
C GLY A 85 35.77 1.99 -19.51
#